data_AF-A0A5C7WYK3-F1
#
_entry.id   AF-A0A5C7WYK3-F1
#
_cell.length_a   1.000
_cell.length_b   1.000
_cell.length_c   1.000
_cell.angle_alpha   90.00
_cell.angle_beta   90.00
_cell.angle_gamma   90.00
#
_symmetry.space_group_name_H-M   'P 1'
#
loop_
_entity.id
_entity.type
_entity.pdbx_description
1 polymer ?
#
loop_
_entity_poly.entity_id
_entity_poly.type
_entity_poly.pdbx_seq_one_letter_code
_entity_poly.pdbx_strand_id
1 'polypeptide(L)'
;LNPNSGRWNPDASARAHHIGVAVAYNVWQYYQVTGDLEYLIENGAEMLAEIARFWVSRAEFDETYDHGAGRYVIRGVIGPDEFHSGYPDRPYDGVDNNAYTNVMAVWSIVRALDALDAMPLRDRLDLLERLGIHGRELDQWDDVSRRMFVPFHAAPGPGPASGRGVISQFEGYGDLAELDWAGLRERHGNIQRLDRILEADNDNVNRYQASKQADVLMLFYLLSADELRELFARLGYRFTPEQIPRTVDYYLHRTSHGSTLSGVVHAWVLARGDRKRAMRYFQQVLMSDVADIQGGTTAEGIHVAAMAGSIDLLQRCFTGLEIRSDRLILNPMWPESLGALRMPIFFRGYRLHLTITGRTAEVSVDPADHPAIQIECRGRVETLDPGTTLRFG
;
A
#
# COMPACT_ATOMS: atom_id res chain seq x y z
N LEU A 1 27.46 2.88 -10.00
CA LEU A 1 28.24 1.98 -10.88
C LEU A 1 27.45 0.68 -11.07
N ASN A 2 27.12 0.31 -12.31
CA ASN A 2 26.63 -1.02 -12.62
C ASN A 2 27.84 -1.98 -12.70
N PRO A 3 27.92 -3.02 -11.85
CA PRO A 3 29.05 -3.95 -11.86
C PRO A 3 29.15 -4.78 -13.15
N ASN A 4 28.06 -4.97 -13.89
CA ASN A 4 28.04 -5.78 -15.12
C ASN A 4 28.66 -5.03 -16.31
N SER A 5 28.43 -3.72 -16.39
CA SER A 5 28.85 -2.89 -17.53
C SER A 5 29.99 -1.92 -17.21
N GLY A 6 30.25 -1.65 -15.93
CA GLY A 6 31.20 -0.64 -15.48
C GLY A 6 30.72 0.82 -15.65
N ARG A 7 29.45 1.05 -15.99
CA ARG A 7 28.90 2.39 -16.26
C ARG A 7 28.15 2.99 -15.05
N TRP A 8 28.07 4.31 -14.99
CA TRP A 8 27.25 5.04 -14.03
C TRP A 8 25.94 5.48 -14.69
N ASN A 9 24.82 5.22 -14.01
CA ASN A 9 23.51 5.68 -14.43
C ASN A 9 23.11 6.94 -13.64
N PRO A 10 22.36 7.87 -14.25
CA PRO A 10 21.71 8.95 -13.52
C PRO A 10 20.85 8.44 -12.36
N ASP A 11 20.83 9.20 -11.27
CA ASP A 11 19.97 8.94 -10.12
C ASP A 11 18.75 9.87 -10.16
N ALA A 12 17.56 9.29 -10.31
CA ALA A 12 16.29 10.01 -10.35
C ALA A 12 15.52 9.93 -9.01
N SER A 13 16.12 9.42 -7.94
CA SER A 13 15.49 9.16 -6.64
C SER A 13 14.81 10.38 -6.00
N ALA A 14 15.25 11.60 -6.33
CA ALA A 14 14.59 12.83 -5.88
C ALA A 14 13.11 12.95 -6.31
N ARG A 15 12.67 12.17 -7.30
CA ARG A 15 11.28 12.08 -7.77
C ARG A 15 10.42 11.08 -6.99
N ALA A 16 11.01 10.27 -6.10
CA ALA A 16 10.31 9.29 -5.28
C ALA A 16 9.68 9.95 -4.03
N HIS A 17 8.63 10.75 -4.25
CA HIS A 17 8.00 11.55 -3.19
C HIS A 17 7.09 10.74 -2.25
N HIS A 18 6.84 9.47 -2.54
CA HIS A 18 5.89 8.63 -1.80
C HIS A 18 6.33 8.28 -0.36
N ILE A 19 7.50 8.74 0.09
CA ILE A 19 7.90 8.63 1.49
C ILE A 19 6.96 9.42 2.43
N GLY A 20 6.46 10.59 1.98
CA GLY A 20 5.50 11.37 2.75
C GLY A 20 4.18 10.62 2.98
N VAL A 21 3.73 9.83 2.00
CA VAL A 21 2.59 8.91 2.15
C VAL A 21 2.83 7.91 3.27
N ALA A 22 4.02 7.31 3.36
CA ALA A 22 4.33 6.32 4.39
C ALA A 22 4.30 6.95 5.80
N VAL A 23 4.80 8.18 5.93
CA VAL A 23 4.70 8.96 7.18
C VAL A 23 3.24 9.22 7.54
N ALA A 24 2.44 9.74 6.61
CA ALA A 24 1.01 9.98 6.84
C ALA A 24 0.27 8.69 7.23
N TYR A 25 0.59 7.56 6.59
CA TYR A 25 0.03 6.26 6.92
C TYR A 25 0.32 5.88 8.37
N ASN A 26 1.57 5.99 8.81
CA ASN A 26 1.95 5.65 10.18
C ASN A 26 1.34 6.59 11.22
N VAL A 27 1.29 7.90 10.95
CA VAL A 27 0.69 8.90 11.84
C VAL A 27 -0.79 8.58 12.08
N TRP A 28 -1.55 8.35 11.00
CA TRP A 28 -2.96 8.03 11.10
C TRP A 28 -3.20 6.68 11.77
N GLN A 29 -2.43 5.65 11.40
CA GLN A 29 -2.55 4.32 12.01
C GLN A 29 -2.21 4.35 13.51
N TYR A 30 -1.20 5.11 13.92
CA TYR A 30 -0.88 5.29 15.34
C TYR A 30 -2.07 5.85 16.11
N TYR A 31 -2.68 6.94 15.61
CA TYR A 31 -3.88 7.52 16.21
C TYR A 31 -5.05 6.52 16.23
N GLN A 32 -5.30 5.83 15.11
CA GLN A 32 -6.39 4.86 15.01
C GLN A 32 -6.22 3.67 15.98
N VAL A 33 -4.99 3.21 16.20
CA VAL A 33 -4.68 2.12 17.13
C VAL A 33 -4.79 2.57 18.58
N THR A 34 -4.23 3.73 18.92
CA THR A 34 -4.06 4.18 20.31
C THR A 34 -5.24 4.98 20.83
N GLY A 35 -5.92 5.72 19.95
CA GLY A 35 -6.88 6.75 20.33
C GLY A 35 -6.23 7.98 20.99
N ASP A 36 -4.91 8.15 20.85
CA ASP A 36 -4.16 9.22 21.47
C ASP A 36 -4.45 10.57 20.80
N LEU A 37 -5.45 11.28 21.36
CA LEU A 37 -5.88 12.59 20.88
C LEU A 37 -4.86 13.68 21.20
N GLU A 38 -4.10 13.55 22.29
CA GLU A 38 -3.04 14.49 22.66
C GLU A 38 -1.94 14.46 21.59
N TYR A 39 -1.46 13.26 21.23
CA TYR A 39 -0.54 13.09 20.10
C TYR A 39 -1.09 13.69 18.80
N LEU A 40 -2.37 13.45 18.49
CA LEU A 40 -2.98 13.95 17.26
C LEU A 40 -3.00 15.49 17.23
N ILE A 41 -3.35 16.13 18.35
CA ILE A 41 -3.40 17.59 18.48
C ILE A 41 -1.99 18.19 18.40
N GLU A 42 -1.04 17.64 19.15
CA GLU A 42 0.29 18.24 19.30
C GLU A 42 1.20 18.00 18.09
N ASN A 43 1.04 16.86 17.39
CA ASN A 43 1.98 16.43 16.36
C ASN A 43 1.29 15.87 15.11
N GLY A 44 0.31 14.97 15.28
CA GLY A 44 -0.23 14.17 14.19
C GLY A 44 -0.94 14.98 13.12
N ALA A 45 -1.82 15.90 13.51
CA ALA A 45 -2.62 16.69 12.60
C ALA A 45 -1.77 17.65 11.75
N GLU A 46 -0.74 18.27 12.33
CA GLU A 46 0.20 19.12 11.58
C GLU A 46 0.96 18.31 10.52
N MET A 47 1.51 17.15 10.88
CA MET A 47 2.21 16.28 9.92
C MET A 47 1.29 15.88 8.76
N LEU A 48 0.06 15.45 9.05
CA LEU A 48 -0.91 15.08 8.02
C LEU A 48 -1.29 16.28 7.14
N ALA A 49 -1.52 17.45 7.73
CA ALA A 49 -1.86 18.68 7.02
C ALA A 49 -0.76 19.11 6.05
N GLU A 50 0.51 19.14 6.48
CA GLU A 50 1.62 19.54 5.61
C GLU A 50 1.92 18.50 4.52
N ILE A 51 1.74 17.20 4.80
CA ILE A 51 1.84 16.15 3.77
C ILE A 51 0.71 16.29 2.74
N ALA A 52 -0.52 16.57 3.18
CA ALA A 52 -1.65 16.82 2.30
C ALA A 52 -1.41 18.07 1.42
N ARG A 53 -0.95 19.16 2.02
CA ARG A 53 -0.56 20.40 1.31
C ARG A 53 0.51 20.13 0.26
N PHE A 54 1.53 19.33 0.57
CA PHE A 54 2.53 18.91 -0.41
C PHE A 54 1.87 18.21 -1.62
N TRP A 55 1.00 17.23 -1.40
CA TRP A 55 0.36 16.52 -2.50
C TRP A 55 -0.59 17.40 -3.32
N VAL A 56 -1.34 18.29 -2.66
CA VAL A 56 -2.19 19.27 -3.33
C VAL A 56 -1.35 20.24 -4.16
N SER A 57 -0.19 20.68 -3.66
CA SER A 57 0.72 21.56 -4.42
C SER A 57 1.33 20.89 -5.65
N ARG A 58 1.37 19.55 -5.67
CA ARG A 58 1.87 18.73 -6.80
C ARG A 58 0.78 18.35 -7.79
N ALA A 59 -0.49 18.56 -7.43
CA ALA A 59 -1.63 18.22 -8.25
C ALA A 59 -1.92 19.35 -9.25
N GLU A 60 -1.83 19.04 -10.53
CA GLU A 60 -2.16 19.96 -11.62
C GLU A 60 -3.54 19.63 -12.17
N PHE A 61 -4.39 20.62 -12.40
CA PHE A 61 -5.69 20.37 -13.01
C PHE A 61 -5.57 20.36 -14.54
N ASP A 62 -6.00 19.28 -15.18
CA ASP A 62 -5.91 19.08 -16.62
C ASP A 62 -7.29 18.80 -17.21
N GLU A 63 -7.81 19.78 -17.97
CA GLU A 63 -9.13 19.73 -18.61
C GLU A 63 -9.22 18.68 -19.73
N THR A 64 -8.09 18.19 -20.25
CA THR A 64 -8.10 17.21 -21.34
C THR A 64 -8.57 15.82 -20.89
N TYR A 65 -8.53 15.55 -19.58
CA TYR A 65 -8.96 14.28 -19.01
C TYR A 65 -10.47 14.19 -18.87
N ASP A 66 -10.98 12.95 -18.87
CA ASP A 66 -12.39 12.62 -18.64
C ASP A 66 -13.35 13.38 -19.57
N HIS A 67 -13.06 13.37 -20.88
CA HIS A 67 -13.87 13.99 -21.93
C HIS A 67 -14.16 15.49 -21.71
N GLY A 68 -13.20 16.23 -21.15
CA GLY A 68 -13.39 17.66 -20.86
C GLY A 68 -13.89 17.96 -19.45
N ALA A 69 -14.25 16.95 -18.66
CA ALA A 69 -14.65 17.15 -17.26
C ALA A 69 -13.46 17.50 -16.36
N GLY A 70 -12.24 17.21 -16.81
CA GLY A 70 -10.98 17.56 -16.17
C GLY A 70 -10.69 16.78 -14.89
N ARG A 71 -9.41 16.47 -14.70
CA ARG A 71 -8.90 15.70 -13.56
C ARG A 71 -7.65 16.36 -13.00
N TYR A 72 -7.38 16.13 -11.72
CA TYR A 72 -6.06 16.40 -11.18
C TYR A 72 -5.10 15.28 -11.55
N VAL A 73 -3.87 15.65 -11.85
CA VAL A 73 -2.79 14.74 -12.26
C VAL A 73 -1.53 15.04 -11.47
N ILE A 74 -0.69 14.02 -11.27
CA ILE A 74 0.63 14.16 -10.66
C ILE A 74 1.65 13.63 -11.65
N ARG A 75 2.58 14.49 -12.08
CA ARG A 75 3.53 14.22 -13.17
C ARG A 75 4.97 14.08 -12.69
N GLY A 76 5.76 13.31 -13.44
CA GLY A 76 7.20 13.18 -13.27
C GLY A 76 7.63 12.60 -11.91
N VAL A 77 6.93 11.58 -11.44
CA VAL A 77 7.19 10.90 -10.15
C VAL A 77 7.81 9.52 -10.34
N ILE A 78 8.39 8.97 -9.28
CA ILE A 78 8.78 7.56 -9.21
C ILE A 78 7.91 6.90 -8.15
N GLY A 79 7.23 5.81 -8.52
CA GLY A 79 6.46 4.98 -7.60
C GLY A 79 7.35 4.00 -6.81
N PRO A 80 6.77 3.12 -5.99
CA PRO A 80 7.52 2.07 -5.30
C PRO A 80 8.37 1.19 -6.22
N ASP A 81 7.95 1.00 -7.48
CA ASP A 81 8.79 0.32 -8.48
C ASP A 81 9.80 1.28 -9.12
N GLU A 82 11.01 1.26 -8.56
CA GLU A 82 12.14 2.10 -8.99
C GLU A 82 12.72 1.75 -10.37
N PHE A 83 12.32 0.64 -11.00
CA PHE A 83 12.74 0.38 -12.38
C PHE A 83 12.21 1.47 -13.31
N HIS A 84 10.98 1.93 -13.08
CA HIS A 84 10.32 2.95 -13.87
C HIS A 84 10.72 4.36 -13.43
N SER A 85 11.90 4.77 -13.86
CA SER A 85 12.47 6.10 -13.62
C SER A 85 12.01 7.14 -14.65
N GLY A 86 11.31 6.72 -15.70
CA GLY A 86 10.80 7.57 -16.77
C GLY A 86 10.19 6.75 -17.89
N TYR A 87 9.78 7.41 -18.98
CA TYR A 87 9.33 6.73 -20.19
C TYR A 87 10.52 6.36 -21.10
N PRO A 88 10.36 5.42 -22.06
CA PRO A 88 11.43 5.04 -22.99
C PRO A 88 12.09 6.20 -23.75
N ASP A 89 11.32 7.23 -24.09
CA ASP A 89 11.73 8.42 -24.83
C ASP A 89 12.25 9.55 -23.94
N ARG A 90 11.92 9.52 -22.64
CA ARG A 90 12.38 10.47 -21.62
C ARG A 90 12.80 9.74 -20.33
N PRO A 91 13.90 8.96 -20.36
CA PRO A 91 14.36 8.24 -19.19
C PRO A 91 14.75 9.22 -18.08
N TYR A 92 14.54 8.83 -16.81
CA TYR A 92 14.86 9.62 -15.61
C TYR A 92 13.98 10.85 -15.32
N ASP A 93 13.01 11.17 -16.18
CA ASP A 93 12.06 12.27 -15.96
C ASP A 93 10.84 11.92 -15.10
N GLY A 94 10.81 10.69 -14.57
CA GLY A 94 9.67 10.13 -13.86
C GLY A 94 8.51 9.75 -14.79
N VAL A 95 7.57 9.01 -14.23
CA VAL A 95 6.33 8.62 -14.88
C VAL A 95 5.17 9.49 -14.42
N ASP A 96 4.13 9.59 -15.24
CA ASP A 96 2.95 10.37 -14.91
C ASP A 96 1.85 9.48 -14.34
N ASN A 97 1.14 10.01 -13.35
CA ASN A 97 -0.03 9.38 -12.75
C ASN A 97 0.22 7.96 -12.25
N ASN A 98 1.34 7.74 -11.55
CA ASN A 98 1.56 6.47 -10.85
C ASN A 98 0.37 6.18 -9.92
N ALA A 99 -0.27 5.03 -10.10
CA ALA A 99 -1.54 4.74 -9.43
C ALA A 99 -1.38 4.64 -7.91
N TYR A 100 -0.27 4.05 -7.42
CA TYR A 100 0.02 4.03 -5.99
C TYR A 100 0.15 5.45 -5.44
N THR A 101 0.97 6.29 -6.07
CA THR A 101 1.17 7.69 -5.67
C THR A 101 -0.14 8.47 -5.67
N ASN A 102 -0.92 8.43 -6.75
CA ASN A 102 -2.15 9.20 -6.86
C ASN A 102 -3.20 8.76 -5.84
N VAL A 103 -3.45 7.45 -5.69
CA VAL A 103 -4.44 6.93 -4.73
C VAL A 103 -4.00 7.22 -3.30
N MET A 104 -2.72 7.05 -2.98
CA MET A 104 -2.25 7.31 -1.62
C MET A 104 -2.11 8.80 -1.30
N ALA A 105 -1.86 9.66 -2.28
CA ALA A 105 -1.93 11.11 -2.11
C ALA A 105 -3.37 11.53 -1.71
N VAL A 106 -4.37 11.00 -2.41
CA VAL A 106 -5.79 11.19 -2.08
C VAL A 106 -6.09 10.66 -0.68
N TRP A 107 -5.60 9.46 -0.35
CA TRP A 107 -5.75 8.89 0.98
C TRP A 107 -5.17 9.82 2.06
N SER A 108 -3.95 10.33 1.88
CA SER A 108 -3.32 11.26 2.83
C SER A 108 -4.11 12.56 2.98
N ILE A 109 -4.64 13.12 1.89
CA ILE A 109 -5.49 14.32 1.92
C ILE A 109 -6.76 14.05 2.73
N VAL A 110 -7.45 12.93 2.47
CA VAL A 110 -8.66 12.56 3.21
C VAL A 110 -8.35 12.34 4.70
N ARG A 111 -7.24 11.68 5.04
CA ARG A 111 -6.84 11.49 6.44
C ARG A 111 -6.46 12.78 7.15
N ALA A 112 -5.89 13.76 6.44
CA ALA A 112 -5.66 15.09 7.00
C ALA A 112 -6.98 15.80 7.35
N LEU A 113 -7.98 15.71 6.46
CA LEU A 113 -9.33 16.23 6.74
C LEU A 113 -9.98 15.52 7.94
N ASP A 114 -9.91 14.18 7.97
CA ASP A 114 -10.44 13.38 9.09
C ASP A 114 -9.74 13.73 10.42
N ALA A 115 -8.43 13.97 10.41
CA ALA A 115 -7.68 14.38 11.59
C ALA A 115 -8.11 15.76 12.10
N LEU A 116 -8.29 16.73 11.21
CA LEU A 116 -8.79 18.06 11.56
C LEU A 116 -10.21 18.01 12.12
N ASP A 117 -11.05 17.10 11.62
CA ASP A 117 -12.41 16.91 12.10
C ASP A 117 -12.47 16.15 13.44
N ALA A 118 -11.49 15.30 13.74
CA ALA A 118 -11.39 14.58 15.00
C ALA A 118 -10.90 15.46 16.17
N MET A 119 -10.22 16.58 15.88
CA MET A 119 -9.73 17.50 16.90
C MET A 119 -10.85 18.33 17.56
N PRO A 120 -10.70 18.70 18.85
CA PRO A 120 -11.56 19.71 19.45
C PRO A 120 -11.47 21.03 18.66
N LEU A 121 -12.59 21.73 18.56
CA LEU A 121 -12.71 22.93 17.70
C LEU A 121 -11.64 23.99 18.01
N ARG A 122 -11.31 24.20 19.28
CA ARG A 122 -10.29 25.18 19.68
C ARG A 122 -8.92 24.82 19.11
N ASP A 123 -8.45 23.60 19.36
CA ASP A 123 -7.15 23.13 18.92
C ASP A 123 -7.05 23.11 17.38
N ARG A 124 -8.15 22.76 16.71
CA ARG A 124 -8.25 22.82 15.25
C ARG A 124 -8.05 24.25 14.74
N LEU A 125 -8.74 25.23 15.32
CA LEU A 125 -8.63 26.63 14.90
C LEU A 125 -7.22 27.18 15.15
N ASP A 126 -6.64 26.88 16.32
CA ASP A 126 -5.27 27.30 16.68
C ASP A 126 -4.25 26.71 15.68
N LEU A 127 -4.39 25.43 15.29
CA LEU A 127 -3.54 24.80 14.28
C LEU A 127 -3.70 25.43 12.90
N LEU A 128 -4.94 25.63 12.43
CA LEU A 128 -5.21 26.22 11.12
C LEU A 128 -4.67 27.65 11.04
N GLU A 129 -4.80 28.45 12.10
CA GLU A 129 -4.22 29.80 12.18
C GLU A 129 -2.69 29.75 12.12
N ARG A 130 -2.06 28.87 12.92
CA ARG A 130 -0.59 28.72 12.96
C ARG A 130 0.00 28.30 11.61
N LEU A 131 -0.68 27.40 10.90
CA LEU A 131 -0.26 26.93 9.57
C LEU A 131 -0.73 27.84 8.42
N GLY A 132 -1.51 28.88 8.71
CA GLY A 132 -2.10 29.74 7.69
C GLY A 132 -3.05 29.03 6.74
N ILE A 133 -3.67 27.91 7.17
CA ILE A 133 -4.63 27.16 6.35
C ILE A 133 -5.97 27.90 6.40
N HIS A 134 -6.50 28.25 5.24
CA HIS A 134 -7.79 28.93 5.09
C HIS A 134 -8.84 28.00 4.49
N GLY A 135 -10.12 28.37 4.62
CA GLY A 135 -11.24 27.56 4.09
C GLY A 135 -11.08 27.20 2.60
N ARG A 136 -10.59 28.12 1.77
CA ARG A 136 -10.35 27.87 0.34
C ARG A 136 -9.30 26.79 0.07
N GLU A 137 -8.28 26.67 0.94
CA GLU A 137 -7.28 25.62 0.82
C GLU A 137 -7.92 24.26 1.14
N LEU A 138 -8.75 24.17 2.19
CA LEU A 138 -9.50 22.95 2.51
C LEU A 138 -10.50 22.57 1.41
N ASP A 139 -11.15 23.55 0.77
CA ASP A 139 -12.02 23.32 -0.39
C ASP A 139 -11.22 22.73 -1.56
N GLN A 140 -10.01 23.23 -1.81
CA GLN A 140 -9.10 22.67 -2.82
C GLN A 140 -8.67 21.25 -2.48
N TRP A 141 -8.37 20.96 -1.22
CA TRP A 141 -8.04 19.61 -0.76
C TRP A 141 -9.18 18.62 -1.06
N ASP A 142 -10.42 19.00 -0.74
CA ASP A 142 -11.60 18.19 -1.04
C ASP A 142 -11.77 17.98 -2.56
N ASP A 143 -11.63 19.03 -3.38
CA ASP A 143 -11.74 18.92 -4.85
C ASP A 143 -10.66 18.01 -5.47
N VAL A 144 -9.39 18.16 -5.06
CA VAL A 144 -8.28 17.30 -5.50
C VAL A 144 -8.56 15.84 -5.14
N SER A 145 -9.02 15.58 -3.92
CA SER A 145 -9.28 14.22 -3.43
C SER A 145 -10.44 13.51 -4.15
N ARG A 146 -11.29 14.24 -4.89
CA ARG A 146 -12.43 13.70 -5.65
C ARG A 146 -12.15 13.55 -7.14
N ARG A 147 -11.15 14.27 -7.66
CA ARG A 147 -10.90 14.38 -9.10
C ARG A 147 -9.50 13.99 -9.52
N MET A 148 -8.68 13.44 -8.62
CA MET A 148 -7.40 12.83 -8.99
C MET A 148 -7.61 11.72 -10.03
N PHE A 149 -6.77 11.69 -11.05
CA PHE A 149 -6.77 10.68 -12.08
C PHE A 149 -6.11 9.38 -11.59
N VAL A 150 -6.68 8.24 -11.98
CA VAL A 150 -6.06 6.92 -11.81
C VAL A 150 -6.11 6.16 -13.14
N PRO A 151 -4.96 5.70 -13.67
CA PRO A 151 -4.93 5.01 -14.95
C PRO A 151 -5.39 3.55 -14.85
N PHE A 152 -6.05 3.08 -15.90
CA PHE A 152 -6.48 1.68 -16.08
C PHE A 152 -6.20 1.24 -17.51
N HIS A 153 -5.88 -0.03 -17.72
CA HIS A 153 -5.69 -0.60 -19.06
C HIS A 153 -6.29 -2.01 -19.18
N ALA A 154 -6.50 -2.47 -20.41
CA ALA A 154 -6.97 -3.83 -20.65
C ALA A 154 -5.86 -4.84 -20.33
N ALA A 155 -6.18 -5.90 -19.59
CA ALA A 155 -5.28 -7.02 -19.34
C ALA A 155 -5.73 -8.25 -20.17
N PRO A 156 -4.80 -9.04 -20.73
CA PRO A 156 -5.13 -10.30 -21.39
C PRO A 156 -5.68 -11.31 -20.38
N GLY A 157 -6.75 -12.04 -20.72
CA GLY A 157 -7.27 -13.16 -19.92
C GLY A 157 -8.78 -13.36 -19.98
N PRO A 158 -9.32 -14.48 -19.43
CA PRO A 158 -10.75 -14.73 -19.39
C PRO A 158 -11.43 -13.79 -18.38
N GLY A 159 -12.24 -12.86 -18.88
CA GLY A 159 -13.07 -11.95 -18.09
C GLY A 159 -14.10 -11.24 -18.97
N PRO A 160 -15.19 -10.68 -18.41
CA PRO A 160 -16.15 -9.92 -19.20
C PRO A 160 -15.45 -8.69 -19.79
N ALA A 161 -15.67 -8.44 -21.08
CA ALA A 161 -15.17 -7.27 -21.81
C ALA A 161 -15.74 -5.92 -21.32
N SER A 162 -16.63 -5.94 -20.31
CA SER A 162 -17.49 -4.82 -19.92
C SER A 162 -17.11 -4.13 -18.60
N GLY A 163 -15.89 -4.31 -18.10
CA GLY A 163 -15.36 -3.57 -16.95
C GLY A 163 -13.98 -2.99 -17.25
N ARG A 164 -13.72 -1.74 -16.82
CA ARG A 164 -12.37 -1.12 -16.81
C ARG A 164 -11.37 -2.19 -16.33
N GLY A 165 -10.28 -2.41 -17.06
CA GLY A 165 -9.43 -3.61 -16.91
C GLY A 165 -8.70 -3.70 -15.57
N VAL A 166 -7.37 -3.73 -15.59
CA VAL A 166 -6.56 -3.69 -14.36
C VAL A 166 -6.18 -2.25 -14.04
N ILE A 167 -5.82 -1.99 -12.78
CA ILE A 167 -5.20 -0.70 -12.42
C ILE A 167 -3.84 -0.66 -13.12
N SER A 168 -3.57 0.41 -13.87
CA SER A 168 -2.27 0.60 -14.52
C SER A 168 -1.26 1.15 -13.52
N GLN A 169 0.00 0.75 -13.60
CA GLN A 169 1.02 1.21 -12.66
C GLN A 169 1.25 2.71 -12.79
N PHE A 170 1.25 3.20 -14.02
CA PHE A 170 1.29 4.61 -14.37
C PHE A 170 0.64 4.77 -15.76
N GLU A 171 0.40 6.00 -16.18
CA GLU A 171 -0.23 6.28 -17.46
C GLU A 171 0.65 5.79 -18.63
N GLY A 172 0.11 4.91 -19.48
CA GLY A 172 0.85 4.30 -20.61
C GLY A 172 1.63 3.02 -20.27
N TYR A 173 1.60 2.52 -19.03
CA TYR A 173 2.29 1.27 -18.66
C TYR A 173 1.83 0.08 -19.51
N GLY A 174 0.53 -0.03 -19.78
CA GLY A 174 -0.04 -1.11 -20.59
C GLY A 174 0.41 -1.14 -22.05
N ASP A 175 1.02 -0.06 -22.54
CA ASP A 175 1.52 0.07 -23.91
C ASP A 175 3.02 -0.30 -24.04
N LEU A 176 3.69 -0.55 -22.91
CA LEU A 176 5.08 -1.02 -22.89
C LEU A 176 5.17 -2.45 -23.43
N ALA A 177 6.37 -2.85 -23.88
CA ALA A 177 6.60 -4.19 -24.40
C ALA A 177 6.51 -5.25 -23.30
N GLU A 178 6.12 -6.47 -23.66
CA GLU A 178 6.30 -7.61 -22.75
C GLU A 178 7.77 -8.02 -22.70
N LEU A 179 8.23 -8.41 -21.51
CA LEU A 179 9.59 -8.90 -21.30
C LEU A 179 9.66 -10.41 -21.59
N ASP A 180 10.71 -10.87 -22.28
CA ASP A 180 11.02 -12.30 -22.41
C ASP A 180 11.62 -12.84 -21.09
N TRP A 181 10.75 -13.07 -20.10
CA TRP A 181 11.13 -13.59 -18.78
C TRP A 181 11.82 -14.94 -18.85
N ALA A 182 11.39 -15.82 -19.76
CA ALA A 182 11.93 -17.17 -19.87
C ALA A 182 13.35 -17.15 -20.44
N GLY A 183 13.55 -16.45 -21.57
CA GLY A 183 14.86 -16.34 -22.19
C GLY A 183 15.87 -15.60 -21.29
N LEU A 184 15.45 -14.58 -20.55
CA LEU A 184 16.34 -13.90 -19.59
C LEU A 184 16.76 -14.82 -18.44
N ARG A 185 15.84 -15.63 -17.89
CA ARG A 185 16.18 -16.60 -16.84
C ARG A 185 17.10 -17.70 -17.34
N GLU A 186 16.91 -18.15 -18.58
CA GLU A 186 17.80 -19.14 -19.19
C GLU A 186 19.23 -18.59 -19.37
N ARG A 187 19.36 -17.33 -19.79
CA ARG A 187 20.67 -16.69 -20.03
C ARG A 187 21.40 -16.28 -18.74
N HIS A 188 20.68 -15.76 -17.75
CA HIS A 188 21.30 -15.11 -16.57
C HIS A 188 21.03 -15.82 -15.25
N GLY A 189 20.08 -16.76 -15.20
CA GLY A 189 19.64 -17.41 -13.95
C GLY A 189 18.88 -16.45 -13.04
N ASN A 190 19.60 -15.74 -12.16
CA ASN A 190 19.02 -14.76 -11.25
C ASN A 190 18.81 -13.41 -11.97
N ILE A 191 17.54 -13.01 -12.10
CA ILE A 191 17.13 -11.77 -12.78
C ILE A 191 16.61 -10.68 -11.81
N GLN A 192 16.88 -10.80 -10.50
CA GLN A 192 16.47 -9.81 -9.50
C GLN A 192 16.99 -8.41 -9.80
N ARG A 193 18.20 -8.30 -10.36
CA ARG A 193 18.80 -7.05 -10.83
C ARG A 193 18.62 -6.85 -12.33
N LEU A 194 17.36 -6.93 -12.77
CA LEU A 194 16.97 -6.74 -14.17
C LEU A 194 17.47 -5.40 -14.74
N ASP A 195 17.45 -4.35 -13.92
CA ASP A 195 18.05 -3.04 -14.23
C ASP A 195 19.49 -3.15 -14.70
N ARG A 196 20.32 -3.91 -13.99
CA ARG A 196 21.74 -4.08 -14.30
C ARG A 196 21.99 -4.98 -15.51
N ILE A 197 21.14 -5.99 -15.69
CA ILE A 197 21.23 -6.94 -16.80
C ILE A 197 20.91 -6.22 -18.11
N LEU A 198 19.73 -5.60 -18.19
CA LEU A 198 19.30 -4.90 -19.40
C LEU A 198 20.23 -3.75 -19.75
N GLU A 199 20.68 -2.97 -18.75
CA GLU A 199 21.62 -1.88 -19.02
C GLU A 199 22.95 -2.40 -19.59
N ALA A 200 23.46 -3.54 -19.11
CA ALA A 200 24.68 -4.14 -19.66
C ALA A 200 24.52 -4.56 -21.13
N ASP A 201 23.32 -4.98 -21.51
CA ASP A 201 22.94 -5.32 -22.88
C ASP A 201 22.56 -4.09 -23.75
N ASN A 202 22.80 -2.88 -23.25
CA ASN A 202 22.40 -1.60 -23.86
C ASN A 202 20.89 -1.46 -24.09
N ASP A 203 20.11 -2.06 -23.20
CA ASP A 203 18.66 -1.98 -23.15
C ASP A 203 18.20 -1.24 -21.88
N ASN A 204 16.91 -0.96 -21.76
CA ASN A 204 16.35 -0.22 -20.63
C ASN A 204 15.03 -0.83 -20.15
N VAL A 205 14.95 -1.08 -18.84
CA VAL A 205 13.76 -1.65 -18.19
C VAL A 205 12.49 -0.82 -18.38
N ASN A 206 12.60 0.51 -18.53
CA ASN A 206 11.48 1.43 -18.81
C ASN A 206 10.69 1.07 -20.09
N ARG A 207 11.25 0.22 -20.97
CA ARG A 207 10.60 -0.24 -22.21
C ARG A 207 9.62 -1.37 -22.00
N TYR A 208 9.62 -1.99 -20.81
CA TYR A 208 8.94 -3.24 -20.57
C TYR A 208 7.94 -3.16 -19.43
N GLN A 209 6.89 -3.98 -19.51
CA GLN A 209 5.97 -4.24 -18.41
C GLN A 209 6.65 -5.11 -17.34
N ALA A 210 7.63 -4.57 -16.62
CA ALA A 210 8.43 -5.30 -15.65
C ALA A 210 8.72 -4.46 -14.39
N SER A 211 8.37 -5.00 -13.22
CA SER A 211 8.54 -4.33 -11.93
C SER A 211 9.65 -4.93 -11.09
N LYS A 212 10.39 -4.09 -10.37
CA LYS A 212 11.39 -4.48 -9.35
C LYS A 212 10.72 -5.14 -8.16
N GLN A 213 9.65 -4.52 -7.69
CA GLN A 213 8.90 -4.87 -6.49
C GLN A 213 7.43 -4.45 -6.64
N ALA A 214 6.62 -4.70 -5.62
CA ALA A 214 5.23 -4.31 -5.64
C ALA A 214 5.07 -2.78 -5.73
N ASP A 215 4.26 -2.33 -6.68
CA ASP A 215 3.85 -0.92 -6.85
C ASP A 215 2.33 -0.81 -6.72
N VAL A 216 1.56 -1.16 -7.76
CA VAL A 216 0.09 -1.25 -7.67
C VAL A 216 -0.36 -2.18 -6.56
N LEU A 217 0.35 -3.29 -6.36
CA LEU A 217 0.04 -4.27 -5.32
C LEU A 217 0.23 -3.71 -3.90
N MET A 218 0.96 -2.62 -3.72
CA MET A 218 1.04 -1.93 -2.42
C MET A 218 -0.29 -1.36 -1.99
N LEU A 219 -1.17 -0.97 -2.92
CA LEU A 219 -2.53 -0.53 -2.59
C LEU A 219 -3.31 -1.63 -1.85
N PHE A 220 -3.20 -2.88 -2.30
CA PHE A 220 -3.86 -4.03 -1.66
C PHE A 220 -3.17 -4.51 -0.38
N TYR A 221 -1.92 -4.11 -0.17
CA TYR A 221 -1.17 -4.39 1.05
C TYR A 221 -1.52 -3.40 2.18
N LEU A 222 -1.63 -2.12 1.84
CA LEU A 222 -1.88 -1.07 2.81
C LEU A 222 -3.37 -0.92 3.13
N LEU A 223 -4.23 -1.03 2.11
CA LEU A 223 -5.65 -0.68 2.21
C LEU A 223 -6.53 -1.90 2.02
N SER A 224 -7.60 -1.98 2.81
CA SER A 224 -8.59 -3.05 2.67
C SER A 224 -9.39 -2.90 1.38
N ALA A 225 -10.04 -3.98 0.95
CA ALA A 225 -10.87 -3.95 -0.26
C ALA A 225 -12.02 -2.93 -0.14
N ASP A 226 -12.56 -2.76 1.07
CA ASP A 226 -13.64 -1.80 1.33
C ASP A 226 -13.11 -0.36 1.31
N GLU A 227 -11.98 -0.10 1.94
CA GLU A 227 -11.35 1.23 1.91
C GLU A 227 -10.94 1.65 0.49
N LEU A 228 -10.37 0.72 -0.30
CA LEU A 228 -10.07 1.00 -1.71
C LEU A 228 -11.33 1.32 -2.51
N ARG A 229 -12.42 0.57 -2.31
CA ARG A 229 -13.69 0.86 -2.98
C ARG A 229 -14.24 2.22 -2.61
N GLU A 230 -14.13 2.62 -1.33
CA GLU A 230 -14.52 3.96 -0.86
C GLU A 230 -13.68 5.05 -1.52
N LEU A 231 -12.35 4.89 -1.60
CA LEU A 231 -11.46 5.83 -2.29
C LEU A 231 -11.77 5.93 -3.78
N PHE A 232 -11.90 4.80 -4.48
CA PHE A 232 -12.24 4.81 -5.91
C PHE A 232 -13.62 5.42 -6.16
N ALA A 233 -14.61 5.16 -5.30
CA ALA A 233 -15.91 5.79 -5.38
C ALA A 233 -15.82 7.32 -5.16
N ARG A 234 -15.02 7.77 -4.19
CA ARG A 234 -14.74 9.20 -3.96
C ARG A 234 -14.13 9.85 -5.19
N LEU A 235 -13.25 9.14 -5.88
CA LEU A 235 -12.60 9.56 -7.12
C LEU A 235 -13.52 9.45 -8.37
N GLY A 236 -14.77 9.02 -8.21
CA GLY A 236 -15.71 8.85 -9.34
C GLY A 236 -15.41 7.64 -10.22
N TYR A 237 -14.69 6.64 -9.72
CA TYR A 237 -14.45 5.37 -10.40
C TYR A 237 -15.34 4.26 -9.82
N ARG A 238 -15.92 3.46 -10.72
CA ARG A 238 -16.53 2.19 -10.33
C ARG A 238 -15.44 1.12 -10.23
N PHE A 239 -15.08 0.73 -9.00
CA PHE A 239 -14.12 -0.34 -8.73
C PHE A 239 -14.86 -1.62 -8.33
N THR A 240 -14.74 -2.68 -9.12
CA THR A 240 -15.44 -3.96 -8.87
C THR A 240 -14.54 -4.94 -8.12
N PRO A 241 -15.10 -5.84 -7.28
CA PRO A 241 -14.33 -6.83 -6.54
C PRO A 241 -13.43 -7.71 -7.41
N GLU A 242 -13.83 -7.98 -8.65
CA GLU A 242 -13.10 -8.82 -9.60
C GLU A 242 -11.82 -8.15 -10.14
N GLN A 243 -11.73 -6.81 -10.05
CA GLN A 243 -10.53 -6.08 -10.50
C GLN A 243 -9.33 -6.34 -9.59
N ILE A 244 -9.54 -6.60 -8.29
CA ILE A 244 -8.47 -6.92 -7.34
C ILE A 244 -7.71 -8.18 -7.76
N PRO A 245 -8.33 -9.39 -7.85
CA PRO A 245 -7.62 -10.61 -8.21
C PRO A 245 -7.04 -10.55 -9.63
N ARG A 246 -7.67 -9.84 -10.57
CA ARG A 246 -7.10 -9.62 -11.92
C ARG A 246 -5.84 -8.77 -11.89
N THR A 247 -5.85 -7.68 -11.13
CA THR A 247 -4.68 -6.81 -10.98
C THR A 247 -3.56 -7.55 -10.27
N VAL A 248 -3.88 -8.32 -9.22
CA VAL A 248 -2.93 -9.21 -8.54
C VAL A 248 -2.29 -10.18 -9.56
N ASP A 249 -3.10 -10.97 -10.27
CA ASP A 249 -2.59 -11.96 -11.23
C ASP A 249 -1.72 -11.32 -12.34
N TYR A 250 -2.13 -10.15 -12.84
CA TYR A 250 -1.39 -9.44 -13.88
C TYR A 250 0.01 -9.02 -13.43
N TYR A 251 0.17 -8.46 -12.22
CA TYR A 251 1.48 -8.01 -11.72
C TYR A 251 2.33 -9.14 -11.12
N LEU A 252 1.74 -10.25 -10.67
CA LEU A 252 2.48 -11.44 -10.22
C LEU A 252 3.39 -12.00 -11.32
N HIS A 253 2.95 -11.96 -12.57
CA HIS A 253 3.72 -12.47 -13.71
C HIS A 253 4.77 -11.49 -14.23
N ARG A 254 4.79 -10.26 -13.70
CA ARG A 254 5.62 -9.14 -14.20
C ARG A 254 6.59 -8.58 -13.16
N THR A 255 6.79 -9.27 -12.03
CA THR A 255 7.68 -8.81 -10.95
C THR A 255 8.95 -9.66 -10.90
N SER A 256 10.13 -9.02 -10.93
CA SER A 256 11.44 -9.71 -10.85
C SER A 256 11.84 -10.13 -9.42
N HIS A 257 11.13 -9.61 -8.41
CA HIS A 257 11.43 -9.78 -6.98
C HIS A 257 12.82 -9.28 -6.59
N GLY A 258 13.25 -8.15 -7.16
CA GLY A 258 14.54 -7.51 -6.88
C GLY A 258 14.68 -6.89 -5.49
N SER A 259 13.71 -7.10 -4.60
CA SER A 259 13.63 -6.56 -3.25
C SER A 259 13.03 -7.59 -2.30
N THR A 260 13.59 -7.73 -1.10
CA THR A 260 13.07 -8.65 -0.07
C THR A 260 11.64 -8.30 0.33
N LEU A 261 11.28 -7.01 0.29
CA LEU A 261 9.93 -6.52 0.57
C LEU A 261 8.89 -7.06 -0.42
N SER A 262 9.30 -7.41 -1.64
CA SER A 262 8.41 -8.01 -2.64
C SER A 262 7.78 -9.30 -2.11
N GLY A 263 8.54 -10.14 -1.39
CA GLY A 263 8.02 -11.39 -0.83
C GLY A 263 6.92 -11.15 0.21
N VAL A 264 7.07 -10.12 1.02
CA VAL A 264 6.08 -9.73 2.05
C VAL A 264 4.77 -9.32 1.39
N VAL A 265 4.83 -8.41 0.42
CA VAL A 265 3.63 -7.90 -0.26
C VAL A 265 2.95 -9.02 -1.07
N HIS A 266 3.72 -9.88 -1.71
CA HIS A 266 3.17 -11.00 -2.48
C HIS A 266 2.51 -12.03 -1.57
N ALA A 267 3.10 -12.36 -0.41
CA ALA A 267 2.44 -13.19 0.59
C ALA A 267 1.11 -12.58 1.01
N TRP A 268 1.05 -11.26 1.19
CA TRP A 268 -0.16 -10.55 1.57
C TRP A 268 -1.27 -10.64 0.54
N VAL A 269 -1.03 -10.15 -0.68
CA VAL A 269 -2.08 -10.06 -1.71
C VAL A 269 -2.58 -11.43 -2.14
N LEU A 270 -1.74 -12.47 -2.01
CA LEU A 270 -2.11 -13.85 -2.28
C LEU A 270 -2.82 -14.54 -1.12
N ALA A 271 -2.74 -14.04 0.12
CA ALA A 271 -3.27 -14.74 1.27
C ALA A 271 -4.76 -15.06 1.12
N ARG A 272 -5.54 -14.19 0.50
CA ARG A 272 -6.99 -14.40 0.30
C ARG A 272 -7.34 -15.21 -0.95
N GLY A 273 -6.51 -15.15 -2.00
CA GLY A 273 -6.80 -15.77 -3.29
C GLY A 273 -6.07 -17.09 -3.57
N ASP A 274 -4.81 -17.22 -3.14
CA ASP A 274 -4.01 -18.45 -3.27
C ASP A 274 -3.13 -18.64 -2.04
N ARG A 275 -3.71 -19.30 -1.04
CA ARG A 275 -3.07 -19.51 0.25
C ARG A 275 -1.77 -20.29 0.17
N LYS A 276 -1.72 -21.28 -0.71
CA LYS A 276 -0.54 -22.14 -0.87
C LYS A 276 0.64 -21.34 -1.40
N ARG A 277 0.41 -20.45 -2.37
CA ARG A 277 1.44 -19.49 -2.82
C ARG A 277 1.80 -18.49 -1.73
N ALA A 278 0.83 -17.93 -1.02
CA ALA A 278 1.11 -17.00 0.09
C ALA A 278 2.02 -17.62 1.16
N MET A 279 1.78 -18.87 1.56
CA MET A 279 2.63 -19.57 2.53
C MET A 279 4.06 -19.82 2.02
N ARG A 280 4.23 -20.07 0.71
CA ARG A 280 5.57 -20.18 0.12
C ARG A 280 6.34 -18.87 0.19
N TYR A 281 5.70 -17.75 -0.13
CA TYR A 281 6.31 -16.43 0.02
C TYR A 281 6.61 -16.12 1.50
N PHE A 282 5.70 -16.44 2.42
CA PHE A 282 5.95 -16.26 3.86
C PHE A 282 7.17 -17.06 4.33
N GLN A 283 7.33 -18.32 3.90
CA GLN A 283 8.52 -19.11 4.20
C GLN A 283 9.79 -18.49 3.60
N GLN A 284 9.74 -17.95 2.38
CA GLN A 284 10.88 -17.24 1.79
C GLN A 284 11.26 -15.99 2.61
N VAL A 285 10.28 -15.21 3.06
CA VAL A 285 10.51 -14.04 3.92
C VAL A 285 11.20 -14.47 5.22
N LEU A 286 10.71 -15.53 5.89
CA LEU A 286 11.32 -16.05 7.12
C LEU A 286 12.76 -16.52 6.93
N MET A 287 13.08 -17.07 5.76
CA MET A 287 14.40 -17.59 5.45
C MET A 287 15.36 -16.53 4.89
N SER A 288 14.90 -15.29 4.66
CA SER A 288 15.64 -14.30 3.87
C SER A 288 17.06 -14.05 4.38
N ASP A 289 17.20 -13.69 5.66
CA ASP A 289 18.50 -13.51 6.30
C ASP A 289 19.11 -14.82 6.79
N VAL A 290 18.29 -15.74 7.33
CA VAL A 290 18.76 -16.99 7.95
C VAL A 290 19.47 -17.91 6.95
N ALA A 291 19.00 -17.95 5.70
CA ALA A 291 19.59 -18.75 4.63
C ALA A 291 20.22 -17.93 3.51
N ASP A 292 20.35 -16.60 3.69
CA ASP A 292 20.94 -15.67 2.71
C ASP A 292 20.39 -15.88 1.28
N ILE A 293 19.06 -15.90 1.13
CA ILE A 293 18.42 -16.32 -0.13
C ILE A 293 18.68 -15.36 -1.30
N GLN A 294 19.09 -14.12 -1.02
CA GLN A 294 19.46 -13.13 -2.03
C GLN A 294 20.94 -13.23 -2.45
N GLY A 295 21.76 -13.94 -1.68
CA GLY A 295 23.16 -14.24 -1.96
C GLY A 295 24.09 -13.05 -1.68
N GLY A 296 24.83 -13.13 -0.58
CA GLY A 296 25.91 -12.20 -0.22
C GLY A 296 25.45 -10.89 0.42
N THR A 297 24.17 -10.56 0.37
CA THR A 297 23.63 -9.30 0.92
C THR A 297 23.47 -9.34 2.44
N THR A 298 23.21 -10.50 3.05
CA THR A 298 23.08 -10.60 4.51
C THR A 298 24.37 -10.23 5.23
N ALA A 299 25.53 -10.47 4.60
CA ALA A 299 26.82 -10.05 5.15
C ALA A 299 27.00 -8.52 5.16
N GLU A 300 26.27 -7.79 4.31
CA GLU A 300 26.25 -6.33 4.28
C GLU A 300 25.28 -5.75 5.34
N GLY A 301 24.28 -6.54 5.76
CA GLY A 301 23.35 -6.21 6.84
C GLY A 301 22.07 -7.05 6.79
N ILE A 302 21.38 -7.17 7.94
CA ILE A 302 20.08 -7.86 8.01
C ILE A 302 18.98 -7.05 7.31
N HIS A 303 18.02 -7.74 6.72
CA HIS A 303 16.90 -7.11 6.00
C HIS A 303 15.77 -6.76 6.97
N VAL A 304 15.94 -5.68 7.75
CA VAL A 304 14.99 -5.25 8.80
C VAL A 304 13.54 -5.15 8.31
N ALA A 305 13.32 -4.66 7.09
CA ALA A 305 11.98 -4.57 6.50
C ALA A 305 11.33 -5.95 6.28
N ALA A 306 12.09 -6.95 5.86
CA ALA A 306 11.61 -8.33 5.69
C ALA A 306 11.34 -8.97 7.06
N MET A 307 12.21 -8.73 8.05
CA MET A 307 12.02 -9.22 9.42
C MET A 307 10.72 -8.66 10.03
N ALA A 308 10.52 -7.35 9.97
CA ALA A 308 9.29 -6.70 10.44
C ALA A 308 8.07 -7.20 9.64
N GLY A 309 8.19 -7.31 8.32
CA GLY A 309 7.14 -7.84 7.44
C GLY A 309 6.74 -9.27 7.78
N SER A 310 7.65 -10.11 8.27
CA SER A 310 7.32 -11.48 8.70
C SER A 310 6.36 -11.49 9.90
N ILE A 311 6.52 -10.55 10.83
CA ILE A 311 5.63 -10.38 11.98
C ILE A 311 4.29 -9.78 11.52
N ASP A 312 4.32 -8.77 10.65
CA ASP A 312 3.11 -8.18 10.08
C ASP A 312 2.24 -9.19 9.31
N LEU A 313 2.86 -10.13 8.58
CA LEU A 313 2.12 -11.22 7.93
C LEU A 313 1.38 -12.10 8.95
N LEU A 314 1.99 -12.42 10.09
CA LEU A 314 1.29 -13.15 11.14
C LEU A 314 0.18 -12.31 11.78
N GLN A 315 0.48 -11.05 12.09
CA GLN A 315 -0.40 -10.19 12.88
C GLN A 315 -1.58 -9.64 12.09
N ARG A 316 -1.36 -9.10 10.88
CA ARG A 316 -2.39 -8.47 10.08
C ARG A 316 -2.85 -9.30 8.88
N CYS A 317 -1.94 -9.94 8.14
CA CYS A 317 -2.32 -10.62 6.91
C CYS A 317 -3.27 -11.80 7.15
N PHE A 318 -2.81 -12.78 7.94
CA PHE A 318 -3.54 -14.04 8.12
C PHE A 318 -4.75 -13.89 9.05
N THR A 319 -4.71 -12.95 9.99
CA THR A 319 -5.87 -12.60 10.81
C THR A 319 -6.86 -11.70 10.08
N GLY A 320 -6.42 -10.99 9.04
CA GLY A 320 -7.17 -9.89 8.45
C GLY A 320 -7.39 -8.75 9.44
N LEU A 321 -6.44 -8.54 10.37
CA LEU A 321 -6.51 -7.46 11.34
C LEU A 321 -6.36 -6.12 10.62
N GLU A 322 -7.38 -5.29 10.76
CA GLU A 322 -7.47 -3.93 10.26
C GLU A 322 -8.02 -3.06 11.39
N ILE A 323 -7.57 -1.80 11.44
CA ILE A 323 -8.13 -0.82 12.35
C ILE A 323 -8.65 0.32 11.49
N ARG A 324 -9.97 0.52 11.51
CA ARG A 324 -10.67 1.49 10.69
C ARG A 324 -11.95 1.94 11.37
N SER A 325 -12.27 3.23 11.24
CA SER A 325 -13.48 3.84 11.80
C SER A 325 -13.63 3.59 13.31
N ASP A 326 -12.52 3.67 14.04
CA ASP A 326 -12.42 3.41 15.48
C ASP A 326 -12.82 1.98 15.91
N ARG A 327 -12.75 1.01 14.99
CA ARG A 327 -13.03 -0.41 15.25
C ARG A 327 -11.80 -1.26 15.02
N LEU A 328 -11.76 -2.39 15.73
CA LEU A 328 -10.87 -3.49 15.40
C LEU A 328 -11.61 -4.47 14.50
N ILE A 329 -11.12 -4.66 13.28
CA ILE A 329 -11.72 -5.50 12.25
C ILE A 329 -10.87 -6.75 12.07
N LEU A 330 -11.52 -7.90 11.99
CA LEU A 330 -10.91 -9.21 11.75
C LEU A 330 -11.58 -9.87 10.56
N ASN A 331 -10.77 -10.53 9.75
CA ASN A 331 -11.24 -11.45 8.72
C ASN A 331 -10.35 -12.68 8.80
N PRO A 332 -10.47 -13.54 9.81
CA PRO A 332 -9.50 -14.60 10.05
C PRO A 332 -9.50 -15.60 8.90
N MET A 333 -8.29 -15.96 8.48
CA MET A 333 -8.04 -17.12 7.66
C MET A 333 -6.63 -17.56 8.00
N TRP A 334 -6.49 -18.53 8.92
CA TRP A 334 -5.22 -19.07 9.41
C TRP A 334 -5.14 -20.57 9.09
N PRO A 335 -3.99 -21.13 8.66
CA PRO A 335 -3.88 -22.56 8.39
C PRO A 335 -4.07 -23.39 9.67
N GLU A 336 -5.14 -24.18 9.73
CA GLU A 336 -5.45 -25.04 10.90
C GLU A 336 -4.34 -26.03 11.22
N SER A 337 -3.57 -26.46 10.21
CA SER A 337 -2.41 -27.34 10.37
C SER A 337 -1.29 -26.76 11.23
N LEU A 338 -1.28 -25.43 11.44
CA LEU A 338 -0.30 -24.74 12.29
C LEU A 338 -0.82 -24.52 13.73
N GLY A 339 -1.97 -25.09 14.08
CA GLY A 339 -2.61 -24.88 15.37
C GLY A 339 -3.26 -23.50 15.49
N ALA A 340 -3.53 -23.07 16.73
CA ALA A 340 -4.13 -21.76 16.98
C ALA A 340 -3.05 -20.67 17.09
N LEU A 341 -3.22 -19.57 16.35
CA LEU A 341 -2.41 -18.36 16.51
C LEU A 341 -2.93 -17.57 17.70
N ARG A 342 -2.06 -17.30 18.67
CA ARG A 342 -2.40 -16.50 19.87
C ARG A 342 -1.45 -15.33 20.01
N MET A 343 -1.99 -14.14 20.20
CA MET A 343 -1.18 -12.95 20.41
C MET A 343 -1.90 -11.89 21.24
N PRO A 344 -1.20 -11.22 22.17
CA PRO A 344 -1.67 -9.99 22.76
C PRO A 344 -1.47 -8.83 21.78
N ILE A 345 -2.40 -7.88 21.76
CA ILE A 345 -2.27 -6.60 21.06
C ILE A 345 -2.77 -5.47 21.97
N PHE A 346 -2.34 -4.25 21.66
CA PHE A 346 -2.88 -3.05 22.30
C PHE A 346 -3.79 -2.31 21.32
N PHE A 347 -4.99 -1.93 21.79
CA PHE A 347 -5.94 -1.15 21.00
C PHE A 347 -6.75 -0.25 21.93
N ARG A 348 -6.74 1.06 21.67
CA ARG A 348 -7.49 2.08 22.43
C ARG A 348 -7.27 2.02 23.95
N GLY A 349 -6.02 1.81 24.36
CA GLY A 349 -5.64 1.66 25.77
C GLY A 349 -5.87 0.25 26.36
N TYR A 350 -6.53 -0.65 25.63
CA TYR A 350 -6.79 -2.02 26.07
C TYR A 350 -5.71 -2.99 25.65
N ARG A 351 -5.39 -3.93 26.53
CA ARG A 351 -4.69 -5.16 26.16
C ARG A 351 -5.72 -6.23 25.77
N LEU A 352 -5.75 -6.56 24.48
CA LEU A 352 -6.61 -7.59 23.92
C LEU A 352 -5.80 -8.87 23.71
N HIS A 353 -6.43 -10.04 23.91
CA HIS A 353 -5.84 -11.32 23.58
C HIS A 353 -6.64 -11.94 22.43
N LEU A 354 -5.98 -12.10 21.28
CA LEU A 354 -6.55 -12.70 20.09
C LEU A 354 -6.20 -14.19 20.02
N THR A 355 -7.18 -15.03 19.75
CA THR A 355 -6.98 -16.43 19.36
C THR A 355 -7.65 -16.70 18.01
N ILE A 356 -6.86 -17.08 17.01
CA ILE A 356 -7.33 -17.34 15.65
C ILE A 356 -7.11 -18.80 15.28
N THR A 357 -8.18 -19.48 14.82
CA THR A 357 -8.12 -20.86 14.32
C THR A 357 -8.94 -20.97 13.04
N GLY A 358 -8.30 -21.30 11.90
CA GLY A 358 -9.05 -21.38 10.65
C GLY A 358 -9.70 -20.04 10.31
N ARG A 359 -11.04 -20.02 10.30
CA ARG A 359 -11.87 -18.83 10.04
C ARG A 359 -12.58 -18.28 11.28
N THR A 360 -12.21 -18.76 12.46
CA THR A 360 -12.80 -18.32 13.73
C THR A 360 -11.85 -17.38 14.45
N ALA A 361 -12.43 -16.52 15.29
CA ALA A 361 -11.69 -15.61 16.14
C ALA A 361 -12.31 -15.59 17.54
N GLU A 362 -11.47 -15.62 18.56
CA GLU A 362 -11.83 -15.25 19.93
C GLU A 362 -11.05 -14.00 20.31
N VAL A 363 -11.74 -13.01 20.87
CA VAL A 363 -11.16 -11.77 21.36
C VAL A 363 -11.56 -11.60 22.81
N SER A 364 -10.58 -11.59 23.72
CA SER A 364 -10.81 -11.23 25.13
C SER A 364 -10.08 -9.95 25.49
N VAL A 365 -10.59 -9.25 26.50
CA VAL A 365 -10.01 -8.00 27.00
C VAL A 365 -9.84 -8.09 28.52
N ASP A 366 -8.71 -7.58 29.01
CA ASP A 366 -8.47 -7.49 30.45
C ASP A 366 -9.51 -6.57 31.12
N PRO A 367 -9.90 -6.80 32.39
CA PRO A 367 -10.77 -5.88 33.12
C PRO A 367 -10.14 -4.48 33.20
N ALA A 368 -10.91 -3.45 32.83
CA ALA A 368 -10.46 -2.06 32.84
C ALA A 368 -11.65 -1.11 33.00
N ASP A 369 -11.38 0.10 33.51
CA ASP A 369 -12.37 1.17 33.66
C ASP A 369 -12.38 2.09 32.42
N HIS A 370 -12.69 1.50 31.27
CA HIS A 370 -12.73 2.19 29.98
C HIS A 370 -14.01 1.80 29.20
N PRO A 371 -14.47 2.60 28.23
CA PRO A 371 -15.69 2.32 27.45
C PRO A 371 -15.55 1.14 26.48
N ALA A 372 -16.59 0.30 26.39
CA ALA A 372 -16.61 -0.84 25.49
C ALA A 372 -16.19 -0.51 24.05
N ILE A 373 -15.46 -1.42 23.42
CA ILE A 373 -14.92 -1.25 22.06
C ILE A 373 -15.73 -2.05 21.04
N GLN A 374 -15.72 -1.59 19.79
CA GLN A 374 -16.36 -2.30 18.68
C GLN A 374 -15.36 -3.26 18.02
N ILE A 375 -15.74 -4.53 17.95
CA ILE A 375 -15.03 -5.57 17.22
C ILE A 375 -15.89 -5.99 16.03
N GLU A 376 -15.33 -5.94 14.83
CA GLU A 376 -15.94 -6.50 13.64
C GLU A 376 -15.22 -7.78 13.25
N CYS A 377 -15.96 -8.85 12.98
CA CYS A 377 -15.39 -10.05 12.39
C CYS A 377 -16.23 -10.51 11.22
N ARG A 378 -15.65 -10.52 10.01
CA ARG A 378 -16.32 -10.96 8.76
C ARG A 378 -17.66 -10.24 8.53
N GLY A 379 -17.72 -8.93 8.80
CA GLY A 379 -18.92 -8.11 8.65
C GLY A 379 -19.91 -8.15 9.83
N ARG A 380 -19.66 -8.97 10.86
CA ARG A 380 -20.46 -8.99 12.09
C ARG A 380 -19.81 -8.07 13.12
N VAL A 381 -20.50 -7.00 13.50
CA VAL A 381 -20.05 -6.02 14.50
C VAL A 381 -20.64 -6.37 15.86
N GLU A 382 -19.79 -6.44 16.87
CA GLU A 382 -20.17 -6.70 18.27
C GLU A 382 -19.43 -5.76 19.22
N THR A 383 -20.06 -5.49 20.36
CA THR A 383 -19.48 -4.68 21.43
C THR A 383 -18.75 -5.59 22.42
N LEU A 384 -17.49 -5.27 22.72
CA LEU A 384 -16.67 -5.99 23.70
C LEU A 384 -16.54 -5.13 24.97
N ASP A 385 -17.22 -5.56 26.02
CA ASP A 385 -17.11 -4.94 27.35
C ASP A 385 -15.81 -5.37 28.04
N PRO A 386 -15.17 -4.50 28.85
CA PRO A 386 -13.98 -4.84 29.62
C PRO A 386 -14.18 -6.10 30.49
N GLY A 387 -13.17 -6.98 30.53
CA GLY A 387 -13.24 -8.26 31.25
C GLY A 387 -14.08 -9.35 30.57
N THR A 388 -14.59 -9.13 29.35
CA THR A 388 -15.40 -10.12 28.62
C THR A 388 -14.64 -10.74 27.44
N THR A 389 -15.28 -11.72 26.79
CA THR A 389 -14.75 -12.44 25.63
C THR A 389 -15.82 -12.55 24.54
N LEU A 390 -15.47 -12.22 23.31
CA LEU A 390 -16.28 -12.46 22.12
C LEU A 390 -15.76 -13.64 21.31
N ARG A 391 -16.67 -14.39 20.69
CA ARG A 391 -16.38 -15.55 19.84
C ARG A 391 -17.10 -15.45 18.49
N PHE A 392 -16.33 -15.56 17.42
CA PHE A 392 -16.79 -15.47 16.04
C PHE A 392 -16.53 -16.81 15.33
N GLY A 393 -17.58 -17.42 14.77
CA GLY A 393 -17.56 -18.71 14.07
C GLY A 393 -17.63 -18.59 12.54
#